data_AF-A0A7S3LQ66-F1
#
_entry.id   AF-A0A7S3LQ66-F1
#
_cell.length_a   1.000
_cell.length_b   1.000
_cell.length_c   1.000
_cell.angle_alpha   90.00
_cell.angle_beta   90.00
_cell.angle_gamma   90.00
#
_symmetry.space_group_name_H-M   'P 1'
#
loop_
_entity.id
_entity.type
_entity.pdbx_description
1 polymer ?
#
loop_
_entity_poly.entity_id
_entity_poly.type
_entity_poly.pdbx_seq_one_letter_code
_entity_poly.pdbx_strand_id
1 'polypeptide(L)'
;MEKCLDFLQRLQAERNQRFSVVALGSFGGRFDQTMANLNAAYKWNGVFSNLVLISTHSLGFLLSAGSHKIIINKDFETTTCGLLPIGTPSESVTTKGLKWN
;
A
#
# COMPACT_ATOMS: atom_id res chain seq x y z
N MET A 1 -2.86 -7.13 -11.95
CA MET A 1 -3.31 -6.03 -11.08
C MET A 1 -3.88 -4.85 -11.88
N GLU A 2 -3.08 -4.19 -12.72
CA GLU A 2 -3.47 -2.99 -13.50
C GLU A 2 -4.89 -2.97 -14.10
N LYS A 3 -5.23 -3.93 -14.98
CA LYS A 3 -6.54 -3.97 -15.64
C LYS A 3 -7.72 -4.06 -14.66
N CYS A 4 -7.52 -4.70 -13.51
CA CYS A 4 -8.53 -4.83 -12.47
C CYS A 4 -8.73 -3.50 -11.74
N LEU A 5 -7.65 -2.78 -11.42
CA LEU A 5 -7.73 -1.46 -10.80
C LEU A 5 -8.40 -0.44 -11.73
N ASP A 6 -8.12 -0.49 -13.03
CA ASP A 6 -8.79 0.34 -14.03
C ASP A 6 -10.30 0.09 -14.10
N PHE A 7 -10.71 -1.19 -14.10
CA PHE A 7 -12.11 -1.55 -14.01
C PHE A 7 -12.77 -1.03 -12.72
N LEU A 8 -12.10 -1.19 -11.57
CA LEU A 8 -12.61 -0.69 -10.30
C LEU A 8 -12.76 0.84 -10.30
N GLN A 9 -11.83 1.59 -10.89
CA GLN A 9 -11.94 3.04 -11.02
C GLN A 9 -13.19 3.46 -11.80
N ARG A 10 -13.51 2.79 -12.90
CA ARG A 10 -14.73 3.05 -13.68
C ARG A 10 -15.98 2.76 -12.84
N LEU A 11 -15.99 1.64 -12.13
CA LEU A 11 -17.09 1.26 -11.26
C LEU A 11 -17.30 2.24 -10.08
N GLN A 12 -16.22 2.82 -9.54
CA GLN A 12 -16.31 3.88 -8.54
C GLN A 12 -17.03 5.13 -9.08
N ALA A 13 -16.76 5.51 -10.33
CA ALA A 13 -17.38 6.66 -10.97
C ALA A 13 -18.88 6.44 -11.18
N GLU A 14 -19.26 5.25 -11.67
CA GLU A 14 -20.67 4.87 -11.82
C GLU A 14 -21.43 4.87 -10.49
N ARG A 15 -20.78 4.46 -9.41
CA ARG A 15 -21.38 4.41 -8.06
C ARG A 15 -21.22 5.69 -7.26
N ASN A 16 -20.54 6.70 -7.79
CA ASN A 16 -20.16 7.93 -7.09
C ASN A 16 -19.58 7.67 -5.68
N GLN A 17 -18.72 6.66 -5.55
CA GLN A 17 -18.16 6.22 -4.28
C GLN A 17 -16.71 5.77 -4.45
N ARG A 18 -15.83 6.18 -3.53
CA ARG A 18 -14.47 5.63 -3.44
C ARG A 18 -14.44 4.32 -2.67
N PHE A 19 -13.79 3.33 -3.25
CA PHE A 19 -13.58 2.01 -2.68
C PHE A 19 -12.30 1.98 -1.86
N SER A 20 -12.30 1.11 -0.86
CA SER A 20 -11.07 0.62 -0.23
C SER A 20 -10.73 -0.73 -0.85
N VAL A 21 -9.53 -0.86 -1.40
CA VAL A 21 -9.10 -2.01 -2.19
C VAL A 21 -8.03 -2.77 -1.42
N VAL A 22 -8.24 -4.07 -1.28
CA VAL A 22 -7.26 -5.01 -0.71
C VAL A 22 -6.85 -5.99 -1.81
N ALA A 23 -5.58 -5.96 -2.18
CA ALA A 23 -5.00 -6.82 -3.20
C ALA A 23 -4.30 -8.02 -2.55
N LEU A 24 -4.88 -9.21 -2.71
CA LEU A 24 -4.37 -10.47 -2.16
C LEU A 24 -3.24 -11.05 -3.04
N GLY A 25 -2.28 -11.73 -2.42
CA GLY A 25 -1.16 -12.38 -3.11
C GLY A 25 -0.15 -11.39 -3.71
N SER A 26 -0.03 -10.21 -3.10
CA SER A 26 0.74 -9.09 -3.68
C SER A 26 2.26 -9.21 -3.48
N PHE A 27 2.70 -10.04 -2.55
CA PHE A 27 4.11 -10.31 -2.24
C PHE A 27 4.44 -11.79 -2.37
N GLY A 28 5.71 -12.06 -2.70
CA GLY A 28 6.28 -13.40 -2.81
C GLY A 28 6.33 -13.94 -4.24
N GLY A 29 6.78 -15.18 -4.39
CA GLY A 29 6.93 -15.81 -5.70
C GLY A 29 7.93 -15.08 -6.59
N ARG A 30 7.48 -14.66 -7.77
CA ARG A 30 8.30 -13.92 -8.73
C ARG A 30 8.56 -12.49 -8.29
N PHE A 31 9.83 -12.14 -8.17
CA PHE A 31 10.26 -10.81 -7.72
C PHE A 31 9.75 -9.67 -8.62
N ASP A 32 9.81 -9.84 -9.95
CA ASP A 32 9.34 -8.84 -10.90
C ASP A 32 7.84 -8.54 -10.77
N GLN A 33 7.03 -9.54 -10.40
CA GLN A 33 5.60 -9.34 -10.12
C GLN A 33 5.38 -8.57 -8.81
N THR A 34 6.19 -8.82 -7.78
CA THR A 34 6.16 -8.02 -6.55
C THR A 34 6.48 -6.56 -6.85
N MET A 35 7.52 -6.30 -7.66
CA MET A 35 7.87 -4.94 -8.09
C MET A 35 6.76 -4.30 -8.95
N ALA A 36 6.09 -5.06 -9.81
CA ALA A 36 4.95 -4.58 -10.58
C ALA A 36 3.76 -4.20 -9.68
N ASN A 37 3.50 -4.96 -8.61
CA ASN A 37 2.45 -4.64 -7.63
C ASN A 37 2.78 -3.37 -6.83
N LEU A 38 4.05 -3.21 -6.40
CA LEU A 38 4.52 -1.98 -5.76
C LEU A 38 4.38 -0.76 -6.69
N ASN A 39 4.76 -0.92 -7.96
CA ASN A 39 4.57 0.13 -8.96
C ASN A 39 3.09 0.48 -9.16
N ALA A 40 2.19 -0.51 -9.16
CA ALA A 40 0.76 -0.26 -9.22
C ALA A 40 0.27 0.54 -8.00
N ALA A 41 0.73 0.23 -6.78
CA ALA A 41 0.40 1.03 -5.60
C ALA A 41 0.83 2.50 -5.75
N TYR A 42 1.98 2.76 -6.40
CA TYR A 42 2.44 4.11 -6.71
C TYR A 42 1.56 4.80 -7.76
N LYS A 43 1.29 4.14 -8.89
CA LYS A 43 0.51 4.68 -10.01
C LYS A 43 -0.94 5.00 -9.61
N TRP A 44 -1.54 4.16 -8.78
CA TRP A 44 -2.93 4.27 -8.35
C TRP A 44 -3.09 5.01 -7.02
N ASN A 45 -2.02 5.64 -6.54
CA ASN A 45 -2.04 6.42 -5.32
C ASN A 45 -3.09 7.53 -5.38
N GLY A 46 -3.85 7.67 -4.30
CA GLY A 46 -4.90 8.67 -4.22
C GLY A 46 -6.09 8.45 -5.15
N VAL A 47 -6.18 7.38 -5.95
CA VAL A 47 -7.37 7.05 -6.77
C VAL A 47 -8.46 6.37 -5.94
N PHE A 48 -8.04 5.47 -5.05
CA PHE A 48 -8.90 4.75 -4.10
C PHE A 48 -8.87 5.43 -2.73
N SER A 49 -9.81 5.12 -1.84
CA SER A 49 -9.73 5.55 -0.43
C SER A 49 -8.53 4.90 0.26
N ASN A 50 -8.32 3.61 0.00
CA ASN A 50 -7.17 2.85 0.45
C ASN A 50 -6.80 1.84 -0.64
N LEU A 51 -5.51 1.60 -0.84
CA LEU A 51 -5.00 0.49 -1.65
C LEU A 51 -3.93 -0.24 -0.84
N VAL A 52 -4.30 -1.42 -0.34
CA VAL A 52 -3.44 -2.24 0.53
C VAL A 52 -3.06 -3.50 -0.21
N LEU A 53 -1.76 -3.78 -0.25
CA LEU A 53 -1.17 -5.00 -0.76
C LEU A 53 -1.02 -5.97 0.42
N ILE A 54 -1.49 -7.21 0.28
CA ILE A 54 -1.38 -8.21 1.33
C ILE A 54 -1.06 -9.61 0.77
N SER A 55 -0.26 -10.35 1.52
CA SER A 55 0.06 -11.77 1.36
C SER A 55 0.11 -12.42 2.74
N THR A 56 0.35 -13.73 2.80
CA THR A 56 0.38 -14.53 4.03
C THR A 56 1.23 -13.95 5.16
N HIS A 57 2.37 -13.29 4.83
CA HIS A 57 3.33 -12.80 5.82
C HIS A 57 3.69 -11.33 5.66
N SER A 58 2.99 -10.60 4.80
CA SER A 58 3.38 -9.22 4.46
C SER A 58 2.17 -8.38 4.10
N LEU A 59 2.15 -7.18 4.66
CA LEU A 59 1.20 -6.12 4.35
C LEU A 59 2.01 -4.89 3.97
N GLY A 60 1.58 -4.19 2.92
CA GLY A 60 2.21 -2.95 2.52
C GLY A 60 1.22 -2.01 1.84
N PHE A 61 1.45 -0.73 2.00
CA PHE A 61 0.67 0.34 1.38
C PHE A 61 1.58 1.56 1.20
N LEU A 62 1.24 2.42 0.24
CA LEU A 62 2.03 3.60 -0.04
C LEU A 62 1.68 4.74 0.92
N LEU A 63 2.71 5.36 1.50
CA LEU A 63 2.57 6.62 2.23
C LEU A 63 2.92 7.78 1.29
N SER A 64 1.94 8.65 1.03
CA SER A 64 2.16 9.90 0.30
C SER A 64 2.92 10.92 1.16
N ALA A 65 3.45 11.98 0.56
CA ALA A 65 4.02 13.09 1.33
C ALA A 65 2.95 13.66 2.30
N GLY A 66 3.33 13.84 3.57
CA GLY A 66 2.43 14.33 4.61
C GLY A 66 2.59 13.62 5.95
N SER A 67 1.63 13.82 6.84
CA SER A 67 1.58 13.19 8.16
C SER A 67 0.59 12.04 8.16
N HIS A 68 0.99 10.91 8.74
CA HIS A 68 0.20 9.69 8.80
C HIS A 68 0.10 9.18 10.22
N LYS A 69 -1.07 8.64 10.58
CA LYS A 69 -1.29 7.93 11.83
C LYS A 69 -1.69 6.49 11.50
N ILE A 70 -0.79 5.55 11.79
CA ILE A 70 -0.99 4.13 11.57
C ILE A 70 -1.35 3.51 12.93
N ILE A 71 -2.51 2.85 12.99
CA ILE A 71 -2.98 2.16 14.19
C ILE A 71 -2.80 0.66 13.95
N ILE A 72 -1.95 0.06 14.77
CA ILE A 72 -1.53 -1.34 14.66
C ILE A 72 -2.50 -2.21 15.45
N ASN A 73 -3.03 -3.27 14.84
CA ASN A 73 -3.72 -4.32 15.58
C ASN A 73 -2.78 -5.50 15.86
N LYS A 74 -2.27 -5.57 17.10
CA LYS A 74 -1.30 -6.59 17.54
C LYS A 74 -1.84 -8.01 17.53
N ASP A 75 -3.15 -8.21 17.45
CA ASP A 75 -3.74 -9.56 17.36
C ASP A 75 -3.58 -10.16 15.96
N PHE A 76 -3.36 -9.32 14.94
CA PHE A 76 -3.27 -9.74 13.53
C PHE A 76 -1.97 -9.33 12.84
N GLU A 77 -1.31 -8.27 13.31
CA GLU A 77 -0.09 -7.74 12.70
C GLU A 77 1.17 -8.32 13.34
N THR A 78 2.23 -8.45 12.53
CA THR A 78 3.49 -9.06 12.95
C THR A 78 4.28 -8.14 13.88
N THR A 79 5.34 -8.69 14.48
CA THR A 79 6.27 -7.92 15.34
C THR A 79 7.24 -7.02 14.56
N THR A 80 7.17 -7.03 13.23
CA THR A 80 8.11 -6.34 12.34
C THR A 80 7.41 -5.43 11.35
N CYS A 81 7.98 -4.26 11.12
CA CYS A 81 7.56 -3.31 10.09
C CYS A 81 8.79 -2.54 9.58
N GLY A 82 8.63 -1.84 8.46
CA GLY A 82 9.68 -1.02 7.88
C GLY A 82 9.13 0.02 6.93
N LEU A 83 9.90 1.09 6.74
CA LEU A 83 9.65 2.11 5.73
C LEU A 83 10.66 1.91 4.60
N LEU A 84 10.17 1.75 3.38
CA LEU A 84 11.02 1.57 2.20
C LEU A 84 10.84 2.77 1.26
N PRO A 85 11.90 3.56 0.99
CA PRO A 85 11.86 4.57 -0.05
C PRO A 85 11.90 3.85 -1.41
N ILE A 86 10.80 3.90 -2.14
CA ILE A 86 10.67 3.31 -3.48
C ILE A 86 10.46 4.43 -4.50
N GLY A 87 11.21 4.40 -5.59
CA GLY A 87 11.15 5.39 -6.67
C GLY A 87 12.10 6.57 -6.47
N THR A 88 11.99 7.28 -5.34
CA THR A 88 12.87 8.41 -5.01
C THR A 88 13.29 8.38 -3.54
N PRO A 89 14.44 8.99 -3.19
CA PRO A 89 14.82 9.20 -1.80
C PRO A 89 13.74 9.97 -1.03
N SER A 90 13.54 9.63 0.24
CA SER A 90 12.71 10.40 1.16
C SER A 90 13.61 11.41 1.89
N GLU A 91 13.53 12.68 1.51
CA GLU A 91 14.45 13.73 2.00
C GLU A 91 14.34 13.99 3.51
N SER A 92 13.12 13.88 4.06
CA SER A 92 12.86 14.08 5.48
C SER A 92 11.80 13.10 5.95
N VAL A 93 12.18 12.23 6.89
CA VAL A 93 11.28 11.26 7.53
C VAL A 93 11.40 11.44 9.02
N THR A 94 10.27 11.61 9.70
CA THR A 94 10.17 11.61 11.16
C THR A 94 9.12 10.62 11.56
N THR A 95 9.46 9.70 12.45
CA THR A 95 8.51 8.70 12.94
C THR A 95 8.39 8.75 14.46
N LYS A 96 7.31 8.18 14.98
CA LYS A 96 7.09 8.03 16.42
C LYS A 96 6.39 6.70 16.68
N GLY A 97 6.92 5.92 17.60
CA GLY A 97 6.36 4.64 18.04
C GLY A 97 7.01 3.41 17.40
N LEU A 98 7.98 3.59 16.50
CA LEU A 98 8.83 2.51 16.03
C LEU A 98 9.94 2.23 17.04
N LYS A 99 10.48 1.00 17.01
CA LYS A 99 11.68 0.63 17.78
C LYS A 99 12.88 1.48 17.36
N TRP A 100 12.97 1.81 16.08
CA TRP A 100 13.95 2.71 15.49
C TRP A 100 13.18 3.81 14.77
N ASN A 101 13.19 5.02 15.32
CA ASN A 101 12.43 6.15 14.78
C ASN A 101 13.18 6.92 13.69
#